data_AF-A0A7C4C7Y5-F1
#
_entry.id   AF-A0A7C4C7Y5-F1
#
_cell.length_a   1.000
_cell.length_b   1.000
_cell.length_c   1.000
_cell.angle_alpha   90.00
_cell.angle_beta   90.00
_cell.angle_gamma   90.00
#
_symmetry.space_group_name_H-M   'P 1'
#
loop_
_entity.id
_entity.type
_entity.pdbx_description
1 polymer ?
#
loop_
_entity_poly.entity_id
_entity_poly.type
_entity_poly.pdbx_seq_one_letter_code
_entity_poly.pdbx_strand_id
1 'polypeptide(L)'
;RRRTRDDPRTRFEQLCDLTCIDYLNYPGAADRFGVIYALLSLTHNHRLWLKVFVNDPDPTVPSVTGLWRGAEWPEREVYDMFGIRFTGHPDLRRILMPQNFTAYPLRKDYPLTGRGEREDFEVVTRDSA
;
A
#
# COMPACT_ATOMS: atom_id res chain seq x y z
N ARG A 1 -6.11 -18.83 -0.20
CA ARG A 1 -6.72 -19.14 -1.53
C ARG A 1 -5.66 -18.89 -2.62
N ARG A 2 -5.06 -19.95 -3.19
CA ARG A 2 -3.98 -19.90 -4.23
C ARG A 2 -4.50 -19.94 -5.68
N ARG A 3 -5.82 -20.10 -5.84
CA ARG A 3 -6.46 -20.49 -7.10
C ARG A 3 -6.14 -19.55 -8.26
N THR A 4 -6.23 -18.22 -8.08
CA THR A 4 -6.09 -17.28 -9.20
C THR A 4 -4.68 -17.26 -9.82
N ARG A 5 -3.64 -17.54 -9.02
CA ARG A 5 -2.25 -17.62 -9.49
C ARG A 5 -1.97 -18.96 -10.16
N ASP A 6 -2.40 -20.05 -9.54
CA ASP A 6 -2.01 -21.41 -9.93
C ASP A 6 -3.02 -22.10 -10.88
N ASP A 7 -4.21 -21.53 -11.09
CA ASP A 7 -5.23 -22.08 -12.01
C ASP A 7 -4.77 -21.91 -13.47
N PRO A 8 -4.70 -23.01 -14.25
CA PRO A 8 -4.27 -22.99 -15.65
C PRO A 8 -5.05 -22.03 -16.54
N ARG A 9 -6.28 -21.66 -16.16
CA ARG A 9 -7.13 -20.75 -16.94
C ARG A 9 -6.83 -19.27 -16.69
N THR A 10 -6.30 -18.93 -15.51
CA THR A 10 -6.12 -17.53 -15.10
C THR A 10 -4.66 -17.14 -14.97
N ARG A 11 -3.78 -18.08 -14.57
CA ARG A 11 -2.33 -17.94 -14.40
C ARG A 11 -1.86 -16.49 -14.23
N PHE A 12 -2.19 -15.82 -13.13
CA PHE A 12 -1.70 -14.47 -12.86
C PHE A 12 -0.33 -14.54 -12.19
N GLU A 13 0.74 -14.72 -12.96
CA GLU A 13 2.07 -14.99 -12.42
C GLU A 13 2.74 -13.75 -11.82
N GLN A 14 2.38 -12.56 -12.31
CA GLN A 14 3.03 -11.32 -11.92
C GLN A 14 2.06 -10.37 -11.20
N LEU A 15 2.47 -9.92 -10.02
CA LEU A 15 1.94 -8.71 -9.39
C LEU A 15 2.73 -7.53 -9.97
N CYS A 16 2.07 -6.69 -10.75
CA CYS A 16 2.68 -5.51 -11.36
C CYS A 16 2.77 -4.35 -10.37
N ASP A 17 1.70 -4.15 -9.59
CA ASP A 17 1.60 -3.03 -8.66
C ASP A 17 0.59 -3.34 -7.55
N LEU A 18 0.79 -2.71 -6.40
CA LEU A 18 -0.14 -2.74 -5.27
C LEU A 18 -0.20 -1.35 -4.68
N THR A 19 -1.38 -0.74 -4.75
CA THR A 19 -1.61 0.63 -4.31
C THR A 19 -2.90 0.73 -3.51
N CYS A 20 -3.19 1.91 -2.97
CA CYS A 20 -4.41 2.17 -2.24
C CYS A 20 -5.01 3.51 -2.68
N ILE A 21 -6.34 3.58 -2.68
CA ILE A 21 -7.10 4.82 -2.92
C ILE A 21 -7.91 5.12 -1.67
N ASP A 22 -7.77 6.34 -1.15
CA ASP A 22 -8.67 6.90 -0.14
C ASP A 22 -9.84 7.62 -0.82
N TYR A 23 -11.04 7.09 -0.61
CA TYR A 23 -12.32 7.48 -1.17
C TYR A 23 -13.09 8.48 -0.29
N LEU A 24 -12.49 9.03 0.77
CA LEU A 24 -13.17 9.94 1.73
C LEU A 24 -14.02 11.05 1.08
N ASN A 25 -13.55 11.65 -0.02
CA ASN A 25 -14.23 12.73 -0.72
C ASN A 25 -14.91 12.28 -2.03
N TYR A 26 -15.05 10.98 -2.26
CA TYR A 26 -15.60 10.44 -3.50
C TYR A 26 -17.13 10.35 -3.42
N PRO A 27 -17.89 10.90 -4.39
CA PRO A 27 -19.34 10.88 -4.35
C PRO A 27 -19.90 9.45 -4.30
N GLY A 28 -20.68 9.14 -3.26
CA GLY A 28 -21.36 7.84 -3.12
C GLY A 28 -20.45 6.68 -2.69
N ALA A 29 -19.23 6.94 -2.20
CA ALA A 29 -18.38 5.88 -1.65
C ALA A 29 -18.95 5.33 -0.33
N ALA A 30 -19.11 4.00 -0.26
CA ALA A 30 -19.52 3.30 0.95
C ALA A 30 -18.32 2.97 1.87
N ASP A 31 -17.14 2.79 1.28
CA ASP A 31 -15.91 2.40 1.96
C ASP A 31 -14.84 3.49 1.82
N ARG A 32 -13.99 3.64 2.84
CA ARG A 32 -12.93 4.66 2.88
C ARG A 32 -11.73 4.27 2.02
N PHE A 33 -11.23 3.04 2.14
CA PHE A 33 -10.00 2.64 1.44
C PHE A 33 -10.28 1.53 0.43
N GLY A 34 -9.69 1.64 -0.75
CA GLY A 34 -9.64 0.55 -1.73
C GLY A 34 -8.20 0.18 -2.04
N VAL A 35 -7.77 -0.99 -1.56
CA VAL A 35 -6.47 -1.59 -1.91
C VAL A 35 -6.60 -2.26 -3.27
N ILE A 36 -5.73 -1.90 -4.20
CA ILE A 36 -5.75 -2.32 -5.59
C ILE A 36 -4.54 -3.18 -5.88
N TYR A 37 -4.78 -4.37 -6.43
CA TYR A 37 -3.77 -5.28 -6.91
C TYR A 37 -3.83 -5.32 -8.42
N ALA A 38 -2.76 -4.89 -9.09
CA ALA A 38 -2.63 -5.00 -10.53
C ALA A 38 -1.90 -6.31 -10.87
N LEU A 39 -2.64 -7.26 -11.43
CA LEU A 39 -2.14 -8.59 -11.77
C LEU A 39 -2.02 -8.74 -13.29
N LEU A 40 -0.96 -9.42 -13.72
CA LEU A 40 -0.69 -9.75 -15.11
C LEU A 40 -0.50 -11.26 -15.27
N SER A 41 -1.24 -11.83 -16.22
CA SER A 41 -0.93 -13.16 -16.75
C SER A 41 0.01 -13.01 -17.93
N LEU A 42 1.24 -13.50 -17.78
CA LEU A 42 2.21 -13.57 -18.86
C LEU A 42 1.85 -14.66 -19.86
N THR A 43 1.22 -15.74 -19.41
CA THR A 43 0.79 -16.84 -20.28
C THR A 43 -0.34 -16.44 -21.22
N HIS A 44 -1.35 -15.73 -20.70
CA HIS A 44 -2.55 -15.38 -21.48
C HIS A 44 -2.56 -13.92 -21.93
N ASN A 45 -1.56 -13.13 -21.53
CA ASN A 45 -1.51 -11.68 -21.76
C ASN A 45 -2.77 -10.94 -21.24
N HIS A 46 -3.33 -11.40 -20.12
CA HIS A 46 -4.50 -10.81 -19.47
C HIS A 46 -4.10 -9.93 -18.30
N ARG A 47 -4.80 -8.80 -18.12
CA ARG A 47 -4.64 -7.92 -16.96
C ARG A 47 -5.88 -7.96 -16.10
N LEU A 48 -5.70 -8.01 -14.79
CA LEU A 48 -6.76 -7.98 -13.81
C LEU A 48 -6.43 -6.98 -12.71
N TRP A 49 -7.36 -6.06 -12.45
CA TRP A 49 -7.33 -5.22 -11.26
C TRP A 49 -8.29 -5.77 -10.22
N LEU A 50 -7.74 -6.21 -9.10
CA LEU A 50 -8.53 -6.65 -7.95
C LEU A 50 -8.57 -5.51 -6.94
N LYS A 51 -9.77 -5.12 -6.53
CA LYS A 51 -9.99 -4.07 -5.52
C LYS A 51 -10.56 -4.70 -4.26
N VAL A 52 -9.93 -4.41 -3.12
CA VAL A 52 -10.39 -4.86 -1.80
C VAL A 52 -10.68 -3.60 -0.99
N PHE A 53 -11.91 -3.49 -0.51
CA PHE A 53 -12.34 -2.36 0.29
C PHE A 53 -12.12 -2.64 1.78
N VAL A 54 -11.59 -1.66 2.51
CA VAL A 54 -11.38 -1.69 3.95
C VAL A 54 -11.70 -0.33 4.57
N ASN A 55 -12.05 -0.34 5.86
CA ASN A 55 -12.53 0.84 6.58
C ASN A 55 -11.79 1.03 7.90
N ASP A 56 -11.85 2.26 8.41
CA ASP A 56 -11.45 2.57 9.79
C ASP A 56 -12.37 1.89 10.81
N PRO A 57 -11.92 1.69 12.05
CA PRO A 57 -10.64 2.14 12.64
C PRO A 57 -9.47 1.16 12.45
N ASP A 58 -9.73 -0.04 11.93
CA ASP A 58 -8.74 -1.10 11.76
C ASP A 58 -8.70 -1.60 10.30
N PRO A 59 -8.14 -0.81 9.37
CA PRO A 59 -8.02 -1.24 7.99
C PRO A 59 -6.91 -2.30 7.86
N THR A 60 -7.32 -3.56 7.80
CA THR A 60 -6.42 -4.71 7.75
C THR A 60 -6.75 -5.65 6.58
N VAL A 61 -5.72 -6.12 5.87
CA VAL A 61 -5.82 -7.04 4.73
C VAL A 61 -4.81 -8.19 4.89
N PRO A 62 -5.08 -9.41 4.40
CA PRO A 62 -4.07 -10.47 4.33
C PRO A 62 -2.92 -10.11 3.38
N SER A 63 -1.69 -10.32 3.83
CA SER A 63 -0.50 -10.18 2.98
C SER A 63 -0.54 -11.18 1.82
N VAL A 64 -0.11 -10.75 0.65
CA VAL A 64 0.04 -11.60 -0.55
C VAL A 64 1.50 -11.93 -0.85
N THR A 65 2.44 -11.54 0.02
CA THR A 65 3.87 -11.87 -0.07
C THR A 65 4.15 -13.37 -0.22
N GLY A 66 3.34 -14.22 0.43
CA GLY A 66 3.42 -15.69 0.28
C GLY A 66 2.97 -16.23 -1.08
N LEU A 67 2.29 -15.40 -1.89
CA LEU A 67 1.86 -15.70 -3.26
C LEU A 67 2.78 -15.03 -4.28
N TRP A 68 3.05 -13.74 -4.12
CA TRP A 68 3.93 -12.96 -4.97
C TRP A 68 4.99 -12.30 -4.10
N ARG A 69 6.24 -12.79 -4.19
CA ARG A 69 7.35 -12.25 -3.38
C ARG A 69 7.60 -10.75 -3.64
N GLY A 70 7.24 -10.27 -4.83
CA GLY A 70 7.33 -8.85 -5.19
C GLY A 70 6.35 -7.94 -4.44
N ALA A 71 5.43 -8.49 -3.64
CA ALA A 71 4.47 -7.69 -2.87
C ALA A 71 5.07 -7.09 -1.58
N GLU A 72 6.27 -7.48 -1.16
CA GLU A 72 6.85 -7.06 0.12
C GLU A 72 7.03 -5.53 0.21
N TRP A 73 7.65 -4.92 -0.79
CA TRP A 73 7.84 -3.46 -0.82
C TRP A 73 6.52 -2.70 -1.01
N PRO A 74 5.65 -3.04 -1.98
CA PRO A 74 4.37 -2.34 -2.14
C PRO A 74 3.44 -2.43 -0.93
N GLU A 75 3.40 -3.56 -0.22
CA GLU A 75 2.61 -3.68 1.02
C GLU A 75 3.13 -2.73 2.11
N ARG A 76 4.46 -2.55 2.20
CA ARG A 76 5.07 -1.57 3.12
C ARG A 76 4.81 -0.13 2.71
N GLU A 77 4.83 0.16 1.41
CA GLU A 77 4.49 1.48 0.89
C GLU A 77 3.05 1.86 1.26
N VAL A 78 2.10 0.96 1.02
CA VAL A 78 0.68 1.20 1.35
C VAL A 78 0.49 1.35 2.87
N TYR A 79 1.21 0.56 3.67
CA TYR A 79 1.21 0.74 5.12
C TYR A 79 1.74 2.13 5.53
N ASP A 80 2.86 2.57 4.97
CA ASP A 80 3.49 3.83 5.34
C ASP A 80 2.68 5.06 4.88
N MET A 81 2.04 4.97 3.71
CA MET A 81 1.31 6.08 3.10
C MET A 81 -0.15 6.18 3.52
N PHE A 82 -0.82 5.04 3.74
CA PHE A 82 -2.26 4.97 4.03
C PHE A 82 -2.59 4.30 5.36
N GLY A 83 -1.64 3.62 6.02
CA GLY A 83 -1.86 2.98 7.31
C GLY A 83 -2.64 1.67 7.25
N ILE A 84 -2.72 1.04 6.07
CA ILE A 84 -3.36 -0.28 5.93
C ILE A 84 -2.41 -1.35 6.45
N ARG A 85 -2.87 -2.20 7.36
CA ARG A 85 -2.06 -3.28 7.94
C ARG A 85 -2.17 -4.55 7.10
N PHE A 86 -1.02 -5.18 6.83
CA PHE A 86 -0.97 -6.46 6.13
C PHE A 86 -0.66 -7.62 7.09
N THR A 87 -1.63 -8.49 7.32
CA THR A 87 -1.48 -9.65 8.23
C THR A 87 -0.66 -10.76 7.58
N GLY A 88 0.34 -11.26 8.28
CA GLY A 88 1.26 -12.28 7.77
C GLY A 88 2.39 -11.73 6.87
N HIS A 89 2.56 -10.41 6.81
CA HIS A 89 3.71 -9.79 6.14
C HIS A 89 5.00 -10.05 6.95
N PRO A 90 6.13 -10.40 6.30
CA PRO A 90 7.38 -10.76 6.99
C PRO A 90 8.02 -9.61 7.77
N ASP A 91 8.00 -8.38 7.23
CA ASP A 91 8.59 -7.19 7.86
C ASP A 91 7.80 -5.91 7.55
N LEU A 92 6.71 -5.67 8.27
CA LEU A 92 5.86 -4.49 8.02
C LEU A 92 6.37 -3.28 8.82
N ARG A 93 7.27 -2.51 8.22
CA ARG A 93 7.80 -1.25 8.77
C ARG A 93 7.74 -0.14 7.71
N ARG A 94 7.76 1.12 8.17
CA ARG A 94 7.84 2.31 7.31
C ARG A 94 9.06 2.24 6.38
N ILE A 95 8.94 2.79 5.17
CA ILE A 95 10.01 2.75 4.15
C ILE A 95 10.27 4.11 3.50
N LEU A 96 9.25 4.96 3.38
CA LEU A 96 9.33 6.28 2.76
C LEU A 96 9.43 7.38 3.81
N MET A 97 8.65 7.27 4.89
CA MET A 97 8.59 8.30 5.92
C MET A 97 9.65 8.09 7.01
N PRO A 98 10.10 9.20 7.63
CA PRO A 98 10.92 9.14 8.84
C PRO A 98 10.29 8.23 9.93
N GLN A 99 11.13 7.58 10.72
CA GLN A 99 10.69 6.64 11.77
C GLN A 99 9.76 7.30 12.82
N ASN A 100 9.95 8.59 13.08
CA ASN A 100 9.15 9.40 14.01
C ASN A 100 7.85 9.94 13.39
N PHE A 101 7.61 9.73 12.10
CA PHE A 101 6.40 10.21 11.46
C PHE A 101 5.18 9.43 11.99
N THR A 102 4.21 10.15 12.53
CA THR A 102 3.07 9.54 13.23
C THR A 102 1.83 9.39 12.33
N ALA A 103 1.77 10.14 11.22
CA ALA A 103 0.62 10.19 10.33
C ALA A 103 0.80 9.34 9.06
N TYR A 104 -0.15 9.49 8.12
CA TYR A 104 -0.21 8.80 6.84
C TYR A 104 -0.46 9.83 5.72
N PRO A 105 0.58 10.22 4.95
CA PRO A 105 0.53 11.40 4.09
C PRO A 105 -0.48 11.35 2.94
N LEU A 106 -0.78 10.16 2.41
CA LEU A 106 -1.66 10.03 1.24
C LEU A 106 -3.15 9.90 1.61
N ARG A 107 -3.49 9.91 2.90
CA ARG A 107 -4.88 10.02 3.34
C ARG A 107 -5.42 11.42 3.05
N LYS A 108 -6.69 11.51 2.67
CA LYS A 108 -7.32 12.76 2.23
C LYS A 108 -7.63 13.74 3.37
N ASP A 109 -7.57 13.28 4.61
CA ASP A 109 -7.67 14.09 5.82
C ASP A 109 -6.31 14.67 6.27
N TYR A 110 -5.21 14.27 5.62
CA TYR A 110 -3.89 14.81 5.92
C TYR A 110 -3.61 16.11 5.13
N PRO A 111 -3.15 17.19 5.79
CA PRO A 111 -2.90 18.47 5.13
C PRO A 111 -1.70 18.38 4.19
N LEU A 112 -1.78 19.06 3.04
CA LEU A 112 -0.74 19.04 2.00
C LEU A 112 0.63 19.53 2.51
N THR A 113 0.64 20.53 3.39
CA THR A 113 1.86 21.11 3.98
C THR A 113 2.44 20.28 5.13
N GLY A 114 1.73 19.24 5.57
CA GLY A 114 2.02 18.55 6.82
C GLY A 114 1.59 19.38 8.05
N ARG A 115 1.98 18.89 9.23
CA ARG A 115 1.70 19.49 10.54
C ARG A 115 2.98 19.99 11.22
N GLY A 116 3.96 20.43 10.41
CA GLY A 116 5.25 20.95 10.89
C GLY A 116 6.41 19.95 10.79
N GLU A 117 6.18 18.72 10.32
CA GLU A 117 7.23 17.68 10.26
C GLU A 117 8.38 18.02 9.31
N ARG A 118 8.21 19.02 8.44
CA ARG A 118 9.25 19.54 7.53
C ARG A 118 10.14 20.60 8.17
N GLU A 119 9.73 21.18 9.28
CA GLU A 119 10.45 22.27 9.94
C GLU A 119 11.48 21.74 10.95
N ASP A 120 11.30 20.50 11.42
CA ASP A 120 12.14 19.84 12.43
C ASP A 120 13.34 19.06 11.86
N PHE A 121 13.62 19.14 10.56
CA PHE A 121 14.77 18.45 9.98
C PHE A 121 16.08 19.17 10.34
N GLU A 122 17.00 18.44 10.99
CA GLU A 122 18.35 18.94 11.27
C GLU A 122 19.08 19.22 9.94
N VAL A 123 19.52 20.46 9.76
CA VAL A 123 20.30 20.86 8.58
C VAL A 123 21.74 20.42 8.78
N VAL A 124 22.10 19.29 8.18
CA VAL A 124 23.48 18.80 8.17
C VAL A 124 24.29 19.62 7.17
N THR A 125 25.27 20.40 7.66
CA THR A 125 26.22 21.13 6.82
C THR A 125 27.47 20.30 6.57
N ARG A 126 28.24 20.62 5.53
CA ARG A 126 29.48 19.89 5.22
C ARG A 126 30.53 19.97 6.35
N ASP A 127 30.46 21.02 7.16
CA ASP A 127 31.36 21.24 8.30
C ASP A 127 30.97 20.42 9.55
N SER A 128 29.83 19.71 9.51
CA SER A 128 29.31 18.89 10.61
C SER A 128 29.63 17.40 10.52
N ALA A 129 30.47 16.99 9.54
CA ALA A 129 30.90 15.61 9.29
C ALA A 129 32.33 15.32 9.77
#